data_AF-A0A345JQ05-F1
#
_entry.id   AF-A0A345JQ05-F1
#
_cell.length_a   1.000
_cell.length_b   1.000
_cell.length_c   1.000
_cell.angle_alpha   90.00
_cell.angle_beta   90.00
_cell.angle_gamma   90.00
#
_symmetry.space_group_name_H-M   'P 1'
#
loop_
_entity.id
_entity.type
_entity.pdbx_description
1 polymer ?
#
loop_
_entity_poly.entity_id
_entity_poly.type
_entity_poly.pdbx_seq_one_letter_code
_entity_poly.pdbx_strand_id
1 'polypeptide(L)' 'MRAIEFEADVKQNSITIPSLYDSLNLKHVKVIILTPDENDEKKKYDFSDVAGKLSWRGDVVSEQRKLRDEWK' A
#
# COMPACT_ATOMS: atom_id res chain seq x y z
N MET A 1 0.54 20.82 -4.92
CA MET A 1 -0.04 19.64 -5.61
C MET A 1 -0.85 18.85 -4.59
N ARG A 2 -2.03 18.33 -4.97
CA ARG A 2 -2.91 17.53 -4.09
C ARG A 2 -3.17 16.18 -4.77
N ALA A 3 -3.06 15.09 -4.01
CA ALA A 3 -3.45 13.75 -4.47
C ALA A 3 -4.93 13.51 -4.15
N ILE A 4 -5.64 12.87 -5.08
CA ILE A 4 -7.02 12.41 -4.93
C ILE A 4 -7.03 10.95 -5.35
N GLU A 5 -7.53 10.09 -4.47
CA GLU A 5 -7.62 8.65 -4.70
C GLU A 5 -9.10 8.27 -4.79
N PHE A 6 -9.46 7.50 -5.80
CA PHE A 6 -10.80 6.94 -5.98
C PHE A 6 -10.71 5.62 -6.73
N GLU A 7 -11.65 4.73 -6.44
CA GLU A 7 -11.82 3.48 -7.18
C GLU A 7 -12.72 3.72 -8.39
N ALA A 8 -12.31 3.20 -9.55
CA ALA A 8 -13.10 3.25 -10.77
C ALA A 8 -12.81 2.03 -11.63
N ASP A 9 -13.86 1.46 -12.21
CA ASP A 9 -13.72 0.40 -13.20
C ASP A 9 -13.24 0.96 -14.53
N VAL A 10 -12.31 0.25 -15.17
CA VAL A 10 -11.94 0.52 -16.56
C VAL A 10 -13.06 -0.02 -17.45
N LYS A 11 -13.77 0.86 -18.17
CA LYS A 11 -14.81 0.49 -19.13
C LYS A 11 -14.42 0.95 -20.52
N GLN A 12 -14.43 0.04 -21.49
CA GLN A 12 -14.13 0.34 -22.90
C GLN A 12 -12.81 1.12 -23.08
N ASN A 13 -11.76 0.72 -22.35
CA ASN A 13 -10.44 1.36 -22.39
C ASN A 13 -10.42 2.82 -21.90
N SER A 14 -11.43 3.24 -21.13
CA SER A 14 -11.52 4.57 -20.54
C SER A 14 -11.82 4.49 -19.03
N ILE A 15 -11.27 5.43 -18.27
CA ILE A 15 -11.59 5.66 -16.86
C ILE A 15 -12.39 6.95 -16.79
N THR A 16 -13.62 6.87 -16.30
CA THR A 16 -14.47 8.05 -16.11
C THR A 16 -14.21 8.63 -14.73
N ILE A 17 -13.73 9.86 -14.69
CA ILE A 17 -13.58 10.60 -13.42
C ILE A 17 -14.99 10.88 -12.86
N PRO A 18 -15.27 10.53 -11.59
CA PRO A 18 -16.56 10.82 -10.97
C PRO A 18 -16.90 12.32 -11.01
N SER A 19 -18.17 12.66 -11.23
CA SER A 19 -18.66 14.04 -11.31
C SER A 19 -18.42 14.86 -10.04
N LEU A 20 -18.21 14.20 -8.89
CA LEU A 20 -17.73 14.84 -7.65
C LEU A 20 -16.44 15.66 -7.88
N TYR A 21 -15.65 15.30 -8.89
CA TYR A 21 -14.40 15.97 -9.25
C TYR A 21 -14.50 16.82 -10.52
N ASP A 22 -15.69 17.28 -10.92
CA ASP A 22 -15.88 18.17 -12.09
C ASP A 22 -15.02 19.44 -12.05
N SER A 23 -14.60 19.87 -10.85
CA SER A 23 -13.62 20.95 -10.66
C SER A 23 -12.22 20.70 -11.25
N LEU A 24 -11.95 19.47 -11.70
CA LEU A 24 -10.75 19.05 -12.43
C LEU A 24 -10.91 19.18 -13.95
N ASN A 25 -12.13 19.38 -14.47
CA ASN A 25 -12.33 19.62 -15.90
C ASN A 25 -11.49 20.84 -16.33
N LEU A 26 -10.76 20.70 -17.44
CA LEU A 26 -9.85 21.71 -18.02
C LEU A 26 -8.53 21.96 -17.26
N LYS A 27 -8.16 21.12 -16.28
CA LYS A 27 -6.86 21.19 -15.62
C LYS A 27 -5.92 20.07 -16.08
N HIS A 28 -4.63 20.36 -16.13
CA HIS A 28 -3.61 19.33 -16.31
C HIS A 28 -3.54 18.47 -15.04
N VAL A 29 -3.69 17.15 -15.21
CA VAL A 29 -3.70 16.16 -14.13
C VAL A 29 -2.77 15.00 -14.44
N LYS A 30 -2.09 14.49 -13.42
CA LYS A 30 -1.30 13.25 -13.49
C LYS A 30 -2.15 12.11 -12.93
N VAL A 31 -2.36 11.07 -13.72
CA VAL A 31 -3.10 9.86 -13.31
C VAL A 31 -2.10 8.77 -12.94
N ILE A 32 -2.35 8.09 -11.82
CA ILE A 32 -1.59 6.90 -11.39
C ILE A 32 -2.61 5.75 -11.35
N ILE A 33 -2.32 4.68 -12.10
CA ILE A 33 -3.15 3.48 -12.15
C ILE A 33 -2.42 2.40 -11.37
N LEU A 34 -3.09 1.83 -10.36
CA LEU A 34 -2.61 0.69 -9.60
C LEU A 34 -3.35 -0.54 -10.11
N THR A 35 -2.63 -1.43 -10.80
CA THR A 35 -3.14 -2.74 -11.20
C THR A 35 -2.51 -3.80 -10.29
N PRO A 36 -3.24 -4.85 -9.91
CA PRO A 36 -2.61 -6.02 -9.31
C PRO A 36 -1.60 -6.59 -10.31
N ASP A 37 -0.44 -7.00 -9.84
CA ASP A 37 0.51 -7.72 -10.68
C ASP A 37 -0.10 -9.08 -11.05
N GLU A 38 -0.36 -9.34 -12.33
CA GLU A 38 -0.82 -10.66 -12.78
C GLU A 38 0.22 -11.77 -12.49
N ASN A 39 1.47 -11.37 -12.25
CA ASN A 39 2.59 -12.22 -11.85
C ASN A 39 2.87 -12.22 -10.34
N ASP A 40 1.92 -11.77 -9.49
CA ASP A 40 1.97 -12.05 -8.06
C ASP A 40 1.66 -13.55 -7.82
N GLU A 41 2.54 -14.43 -8.31
CA GLU A 41 2.86 -15.63 -7.55
C GLU A 41 3.28 -15.11 -6.18
N LYS A 42 2.35 -15.12 -5.22
CA LYS A 42 2.54 -14.69 -3.83
C LYS A 42 3.95 -15.08 -3.42
N LYS A 43 4.88 -14.13 -3.44
CA LYS A 43 6.28 -14.41 -3.13
C LYS A 43 6.27 -14.94 -1.72
N LYS A 44 6.40 -16.27 -1.61
CA LYS A 44 6.43 -16.94 -0.32
C LYS A 44 7.79 -16.60 0.24
N TYR A 45 7.84 -15.54 1.04
CA TYR A 45 9.04 -15.15 1.73
C TYR A 45 9.47 -16.35 2.59
N ASP A 46 10.58 -16.97 2.20
CA ASP A 46 11.21 -18.01 2.99
C ASP A 46 12.21 -17.35 3.92
N PHE A 47 11.88 -17.34 5.21
CA PHE A 47 12.74 -16.83 6.27
C PHE A 47 13.51 -17.94 6.98
N SER A 48 13.56 -19.15 6.39
CA SER A 48 14.27 -20.31 6.95
C SER A 48 15.76 -20.03 7.16
N ASP A 49 16.34 -19.14 6.35
CA ASP A 49 17.73 -18.72 6.41
C ASP A 49 18.04 -17.77 7.59
N VAL A 50 17.04 -17.09 8.16
CA VAL A 50 17.18 -16.17 9.30
C VAL A 50 16.60 -16.78 10.60
N ALA A 51 15.67 -17.73 10.49
CA ALA A 51 15.02 -18.37 11.63
C ALA A 51 16.05 -18.99 12.60
N GLY A 52 15.97 -18.61 13.87
CA GLY A 52 16.85 -19.13 14.93
C GLY A 52 18.28 -18.57 14.93
N LYS A 53 18.68 -17.74 13.96
CA LYS A 53 20.02 -17.10 13.93
C LYS A 53 20.07 -15.77 14.67
N LEU A 54 18.93 -15.13 14.87
CA LEU A 54 18.84 -13.88 15.62
C LEU A 54 18.73 -14.18 17.11
N SER A 55 19.70 -13.69 17.88
CA SER A 55 19.63 -13.66 19.34
C SER A 55 19.29 -12.25 19.80
N TRP A 56 18.17 -12.11 20.51
CA TRP A 56 17.78 -10.83 21.08
C TRP A 56 18.70 -10.49 22.25
N ARG A 57 19.24 -9.27 22.26
CA ARG A 57 20.01 -8.73 23.39
C ARG A 57 19.27 -7.50 23.93
N GLY A 58 18.42 -7.71 24.93
CA GLY A 58 17.61 -6.66 25.56
C GLY A 58 16.43 -7.24 26.34
N ASP A 59 15.68 -6.39 27.04
CA ASP A 59 14.45 -6.80 27.71
C ASP A 59 13.32 -6.94 26.68
N VAL A 60 12.97 -8.19 26.38
CA VAL A 60 11.94 -8.57 25.40
C VAL A 60 10.58 -7.98 25.77
N VAL A 61 10.24 -7.92 27.06
CA VAL A 61 8.94 -7.44 27.53
C VAL A 61 8.84 -5.92 27.36
N SER A 62 9.95 -5.21 27.59
CA SER A 62 10.00 -3.76 27.38
C SER A 62 9.77 -3.38 25.91
N GLU A 63 10.43 -4.07 24.97
CA GLU A 63 10.29 -3.77 23.54
C GLU A 63 8.91 -4.19 23.00
N GLN A 64 8.38 -5.32 23.45
CA GLN A 64 7.02 -5.75 23.11
C GLN A 64 5.97 -4.74 23.54
N ARG A 65 6.10 -4.15 24.75
CA ARG A 65 5.19 -3.11 25.24
C ARG A 65 5.27 -1.86 24.38
N LYS A 66 6.49 -1.42 24.06
CA LYS A 66 6.72 -0.26 23.20
C LYS A 66 6.06 -0.43 21.82
N LEU A 67 6.30 -1.56 21.14
CA LEU A 67 5.69 -1.86 19.84
C LEU A 67 4.15 -1.90 19.91
N ARG A 68 3.59 -2.49 20.96
CA ARG A 68 2.12 -2.52 21.16
C ARG A 68 1.56 -1.11 21.35
N ASP A 69 2.26 -0.29 22.12
CA ASP A 69 1.79 1.05 22.46
C ASP A 69 1.93 2.01 21.26
N GLU A 70 2.80 1.72 20.28
CA GLU A 70 2.90 2.43 18.99
C GLU A 70 1.69 2.20 18.06
N TRP A 71 0.94 1.10 18.25
CA TRP A 71 -0.20 0.73 17.40
C TRP A 71 -1.54 1.20 17.97
N LYS A 72 -1.50 2.00 19.03
CA LYS A 72 -2.66 2.57 19.71
C LYS A 72 -2.97 3.97 19.19
#